data_AF-A0A7C4WFY4-F1
#
_entry.id   AF-A0A7C4WFY4-F1
#
_cell.length_a   1.000
_cell.length_b   1.000
_cell.length_c   1.000
_cell.angle_alpha   90.00
_cell.angle_beta   90.00
_cell.angle_gamma   90.00
#
_symmetry.space_group_name_H-M   'P 1'
#
loop_
_entity.id
_entity.type
_entity.pdbx_description
1 polymer ?
#
loop_
_entity_poly.entity_id
_entity_poly.type
_entity_poly.pdbx_seq_one_letter_code
_entity_poly.pdbx_strand_id
1 'polypeptide(L)'
;MYQNRSITQIIRHLIDVDVPLQDGLQRGYVNLSAIARFLRPTVERLVGDRVSLDTIVTALKRLRGTYSTIPFNVAYVIAKSTVNVRTDVARLSLRRSAKILKASRNIVSRYQRGFVQVLEGLSTVTLVYDSSLHEKIVSKFLSKDIIYEDANMAAIIVKSPKEVSSTPGCIATILQQISRRGINIDEIISCYTDTIIVIKPSDVGRAFESLTELITFCREVVSKAS
;
A
#
# COMPACT_ATOMS: atom_id res chain seq x y z
N MET A 1 18.04 21.60 0.14
CA MET A 1 17.13 21.55 -1.02
C MET A 1 15.83 22.37 -0.85
N TYR A 2 15.65 23.16 0.22
CA TYR A 2 14.42 23.94 0.48
C TYR A 2 14.56 25.47 0.38
N GLN A 3 15.79 26.01 0.26
CA GLN A 3 16.04 27.46 0.32
C GLN A 3 15.41 28.30 -0.80
N ASN A 4 14.88 27.69 -1.87
CA ASN A 4 14.17 28.39 -2.96
C ASN A 4 12.68 28.01 -3.07
N ARG A 5 12.09 27.32 -2.08
CA ARG A 5 10.65 26.98 -2.11
C ARG A 5 9.84 28.04 -1.36
N SER A 6 8.75 28.49 -1.97
CA SER A 6 7.79 29.36 -1.30
C SER A 6 7.17 28.68 -0.07
N ILE A 7 6.74 29.46 0.91
CA ILE A 7 6.03 28.97 2.12
C ILE A 7 4.86 28.05 1.73
N THR A 8 4.13 28.39 0.66
CA THR A 8 3.01 27.57 0.16
C THR A 8 3.48 26.22 -0.36
N GLN A 9 4.62 26.14 -1.06
CA GLN A 9 5.19 24.87 -1.54
C GLN A 9 5.72 24.00 -0.38
N ILE A 10 6.30 24.62 0.65
CA ILE A 10 6.75 23.90 1.85
C ILE A 10 5.55 23.31 2.59
N ILE A 11 4.52 24.11 2.82
CA ILE A 11 3.29 23.65 3.46
C ILE A 11 2.66 22.53 2.63
N ARG A 12 2.49 22.73 1.31
CA ARG A 12 1.97 21.68 0.42
C ARG A 12 2.78 20.38 0.57
N HIS A 13 4.10 20.44 0.55
CA HIS A 13 4.92 19.24 0.72
C HIS A 13 4.70 18.53 2.06
N LEU A 14 4.55 19.29 3.16
CA LEU A 14 4.25 18.73 4.48
C LEU A 14 2.87 18.07 4.51
N ILE A 15 1.87 18.63 3.82
CA ILE A 15 0.55 18.02 3.71
C ILE A 15 0.56 16.81 2.77
N ASP A 16 1.29 16.87 1.65
CA ASP A 16 1.35 15.81 0.63
C ASP A 16 1.88 14.47 1.19
N VAL A 17 2.65 14.51 2.29
CA VAL A 17 3.14 13.31 2.99
C VAL A 17 2.28 12.91 4.19
N ASP A 18 1.29 13.72 4.58
CA ASP A 18 0.39 13.48 5.71
C ASP A 18 -1.04 13.20 5.21
N VAL A 19 -1.29 11.94 4.84
CA VAL A 19 -2.55 11.55 4.22
C VAL A 19 -3.78 11.70 5.14
N PRO A 20 -3.71 11.44 6.46
CA PRO A 20 -4.80 11.79 7.39
C PRO A 20 -5.15 13.28 7.35
N LEU A 21 -4.16 14.16 7.27
CA LEU A 21 -4.39 15.59 7.19
C LEU A 21 -4.99 16.01 5.84
N GLN A 22 -4.62 15.35 4.74
CA GLN A 22 -5.28 15.53 3.44
C GLN A 22 -6.78 15.18 3.49
N ASP A 23 -7.12 14.01 4.04
CA ASP A 23 -8.51 13.54 4.20
C ASP A 23 -9.31 14.54 5.07
N GLY A 24 -8.73 14.98 6.19
CA GLY A 24 -9.36 15.94 7.07
C GLY A 24 -9.52 17.34 6.49
N LEU A 25 -8.54 17.82 5.71
CA LEU A 25 -8.65 19.08 4.98
C LEU A 25 -9.76 18.98 3.94
N GLN A 26 -9.81 17.89 3.18
CA GLN A 26 -10.82 17.68 2.15
C GLN A 26 -12.24 17.60 2.72
N ARG A 27 -12.44 16.83 3.77
CA ARG A 27 -13.74 16.66 4.44
C ARG A 27 -14.14 17.86 5.31
N GLY A 28 -13.20 18.77 5.56
CA GLY A 28 -13.50 20.05 6.20
C GLY A 28 -13.65 20.01 7.73
N TYR A 29 -13.29 18.91 8.40
CA TYR A 29 -13.36 18.82 9.86
C TYR A 29 -12.04 19.20 10.57
N VAL A 30 -11.00 19.56 9.81
CA VAL A 30 -9.71 20.00 10.39
C VAL A 30 -9.81 21.42 10.96
N ASN A 31 -9.35 21.58 12.20
CA ASN A 31 -9.11 22.90 12.78
C ASN A 31 -7.83 23.50 12.18
N LEU A 32 -8.00 24.37 11.18
CA LEU A 32 -6.88 24.98 10.44
C LEU A 32 -5.92 25.76 11.35
N SER A 33 -6.44 26.43 12.39
CA SER A 33 -5.61 27.19 13.33
C SER A 33 -4.76 26.27 14.22
N ALA A 34 -5.29 25.11 14.62
CA ALA A 34 -4.54 24.12 15.38
C ALA A 34 -3.43 23.50 14.52
N ILE A 35 -3.73 23.14 13.27
CA ILE A 35 -2.72 22.62 12.34
C ILE A 35 -1.67 23.67 12.02
N ALA A 36 -2.05 24.95 11.86
CA ALA A 36 -1.09 26.02 11.63
C ALA A 36 -0.08 26.15 12.78
N ARG A 37 -0.54 26.06 14.04
CA ARG A 37 0.36 26.05 15.21
C ARG A 37 1.27 24.83 15.23
N PHE A 38 0.74 23.66 14.86
CA PHE A 38 1.51 22.42 14.79
C PHE A 38 2.60 22.46 13.71
N LEU A 39 2.30 22.98 12.51
CA LEU A 39 3.24 23.02 11.39
C LEU A 39 4.28 24.15 11.50
N ARG A 40 3.95 25.23 12.21
CA ARG A 40 4.78 26.45 12.26
C ARG A 40 6.25 26.21 12.60
N PRO A 41 6.64 25.45 13.65
CA PRO A 41 8.05 25.24 13.97
C PRO A 41 8.82 24.57 12.83
N THR A 42 8.19 23.62 12.15
CA THR A 42 8.79 22.91 11.00
C THR A 42 8.89 23.83 9.78
N VAL A 43 7.87 24.63 9.51
CA VAL A 43 7.87 25.60 8.40
C VAL A 43 8.95 26.66 8.61
N GLU A 44 9.03 27.28 9.80
CA GLU A 44 10.04 28.30 10.12
C GLU A 44 11.45 27.73 9.97
N ARG A 45 11.69 26.50 10.44
CA ARG A 45 12.98 25.81 10.26
C ARG A 45 13.35 25.56 8.80
N LEU A 46 12.38 25.23 7.94
CA LEU A 46 12.62 24.93 6.53
C LEU A 46 12.80 26.20 5.68
N VAL A 47 12.10 27.28 6.03
CA VAL A 47 12.20 28.60 5.39
C VAL A 47 13.45 29.35 5.85
N GLY A 48 13.85 29.15 7.12
CA GLY A 48 14.93 29.91 7.75
C GLY A 48 14.50 31.29 8.27
N ASP A 49 13.19 31.55 8.35
CA ASP A 49 12.61 32.81 8.82
C ASP A 49 11.30 32.56 9.59
N ARG A 50 10.87 33.55 10.39
CA ARG A 50 9.59 33.52 11.09
C ARG A 50 8.44 33.59 10.10
N VAL A 51 7.41 32.79 10.36
CA VAL A 51 6.21 32.71 9.51
C VAL A 51 4.98 32.97 10.35
N SER A 52 4.10 33.85 9.87
CA SER A 52 2.85 34.16 10.56
C SER A 52 1.88 32.97 10.50
N LEU A 53 1.08 32.79 11.57
CA LEU A 53 0.04 31.76 11.58
C LEU A 53 -0.98 31.98 10.47
N ASP A 54 -1.32 33.23 10.15
CA ASP A 54 -2.27 33.58 9.10
C ASP A 54 -1.78 33.19 7.71
N THR A 55 -0.47 33.31 7.45
CA THR A 55 0.14 32.81 6.22
C THR A 55 -0.06 31.30 6.08
N ILE A 56 0.15 30.55 7.16
CA ILE A 56 -0.01 29.08 7.16
C ILE A 56 -1.49 28.72 6.99
N VAL A 57 -2.39 29.35 7.75
CA VAL A 57 -3.85 29.14 7.62
C VAL A 57 -4.33 29.44 6.21
N THR A 58 -3.85 30.52 5.60
CA THR A 58 -4.22 30.90 4.23
C THR A 58 -3.74 29.87 3.21
N ALA A 59 -2.53 29.34 3.38
CA ALA A 59 -2.03 28.24 2.55
C ALA A 59 -2.88 26.97 2.73
N LEU A 60 -3.22 26.59 3.96
CA LEU A 60 -4.08 25.43 4.24
C LEU A 60 -5.49 25.59 3.65
N LYS A 61 -6.08 26.80 3.73
CA LYS A 61 -7.37 27.12 3.08
C LYS A 61 -7.33 26.91 1.57
N ARG A 62 -6.21 27.27 0.92
CA ARG A 62 -6.02 27.08 -0.54
C ARG A 62 -5.84 25.62 -0.92
N LEU A 63 -5.32 24.80 -0.01
CA LEU A 63 -5.15 23.36 -0.21
C LEU A 63 -6.44 22.55 0.05
N ARG A 64 -7.42 23.17 0.71
CA ARG A 64 -8.76 22.60 0.86
C ARG A 64 -9.39 22.38 -0.51
N GLY A 65 -10.01 21.22 -0.75
CA GLY A 65 -10.58 20.91 -2.07
C GLY A 65 -9.55 20.42 -3.10
N THR A 66 -8.24 20.53 -2.82
CA THR A 66 -7.18 20.10 -3.74
C THR A 66 -6.83 18.61 -3.58
N TYR A 67 -7.18 18.01 -2.43
CA TYR A 67 -6.94 16.61 -2.14
C TYR A 67 -8.18 15.78 -2.50
N SER A 68 -8.01 14.73 -3.28
CA SER A 68 -9.14 13.93 -3.71
C SER A 68 -9.62 13.03 -2.56
N THR A 69 -10.90 13.13 -2.22
CA THR A 69 -11.76 11.94 -2.06
C THR A 69 -11.47 10.99 -3.21
N ILE A 70 -11.29 9.68 -3.00
CA ILE A 70 -10.89 8.68 -4.01
C ILE A 70 -11.35 9.11 -5.42
N PRO A 71 -10.43 9.45 -6.34
CA PRO A 71 -10.78 9.97 -7.66
C PRO A 71 -11.77 9.05 -8.38
N PHE A 72 -12.69 9.61 -9.18
CA PHE A 72 -13.75 8.82 -9.81
C PHE A 72 -13.20 7.63 -10.64
N ASN A 73 -12.12 7.83 -11.40
CA ASN A 73 -11.46 6.75 -12.15
C ASN A 73 -10.92 5.64 -11.24
N VAL A 74 -10.32 6.01 -10.10
CA VAL A 74 -9.85 5.04 -9.09
C VAL A 74 -11.05 4.32 -8.46
N ALA A 75 -12.09 5.05 -8.08
CA ALA A 75 -13.32 4.49 -7.51
C ALA A 75 -13.99 3.53 -8.50
N TYR A 76 -14.02 3.87 -9.79
CA TYR A 76 -14.58 3.03 -10.85
C TYR A 76 -13.83 1.70 -11.00
N VAL A 77 -12.48 1.73 -10.97
CA VAL A 77 -11.67 0.51 -11.00
C VAL A 77 -11.93 -0.34 -9.77
N ILE A 78 -11.84 0.25 -8.57
CA ILE A 78 -12.00 -0.46 -7.29
C ILE A 78 -13.42 -1.02 -7.13
N ALA A 79 -14.46 -0.30 -7.57
CA ALA A 79 -15.85 -0.74 -7.51
C ALA A 79 -16.08 -2.07 -8.27
N LYS A 80 -15.29 -2.30 -9.33
CA LYS A 80 -15.31 -3.49 -10.18
C LYS A 80 -14.34 -4.58 -9.72
N SER A 81 -13.58 -4.34 -8.65
CA SER A 81 -12.69 -5.33 -8.08
C SER A 81 -13.45 -6.36 -7.24
N THR A 82 -12.81 -7.52 -7.07
CA THR A 82 -13.24 -8.58 -6.16
C THR A 82 -12.13 -8.91 -5.18
N VAL A 83 -12.47 -9.38 -3.99
CA VAL A 83 -11.51 -9.73 -2.93
C VAL A 83 -11.68 -11.20 -2.60
N ASN A 84 -10.58 -11.93 -2.56
CA ASN A 84 -10.55 -13.31 -2.14
C ASN A 84 -9.48 -13.49 -1.06
N VAL A 85 -9.69 -14.46 -0.18
CA VAL A 85 -8.73 -14.83 0.86
C VAL A 85 -8.16 -16.19 0.53
N ARG A 86 -6.87 -16.36 0.72
CA ARG A 86 -6.18 -17.65 0.74
C ARG A 86 -5.48 -17.82 2.08
N THR A 87 -5.91 -18.81 2.85
CA THR A 87 -5.21 -19.26 4.06
C THR A 87 -4.06 -20.19 3.71
N ASP A 88 -3.31 -20.62 4.71
CA ASP A 88 -2.26 -21.63 4.58
C ASP A 88 -1.21 -21.21 3.53
N VAL A 89 -0.75 -19.97 3.64
CA VAL A 89 0.32 -19.42 2.79
C VAL A 89 1.62 -19.39 3.58
N ALA A 90 2.72 -19.72 2.91
CA ALA A 90 4.07 -19.61 3.42
C ALA A 90 4.85 -18.55 2.64
N ARG A 91 5.77 -17.89 3.33
CA ARG A 91 6.71 -16.91 2.79
C ARG A 91 8.13 -17.34 3.14
N LEU A 92 9.00 -17.37 2.14
CA LEU A 92 10.41 -17.67 2.28
C LEU A 92 11.23 -16.64 1.51
N SER A 93 12.07 -15.88 2.20
CA SER A 93 13.01 -14.96 1.57
C SER A 93 14.43 -15.50 1.67
N LEU A 94 15.10 -15.54 0.54
CA LEU A 94 16.43 -16.13 0.36
C LEU A 94 17.42 -15.08 -0.10
N ARG A 95 18.69 -15.23 0.29
CA ARG A 95 19.78 -14.42 -0.23
C ARG A 95 19.98 -14.71 -1.72
N ARG A 96 19.95 -13.66 -2.55
CA ARG A 96 20.05 -13.83 -3.99
C ARG A 96 21.42 -14.38 -4.38
N SER A 97 21.42 -15.48 -5.14
CA SER A 97 22.58 -16.03 -5.84
C SER A 97 22.13 -16.73 -7.11
N ALA A 98 23.05 -16.99 -8.04
CA ALA A 98 22.74 -17.72 -9.29
C ALA A 98 22.09 -19.09 -9.01
N LYS A 99 22.54 -19.79 -7.96
CA LYS A 99 21.97 -21.07 -7.52
C LYS A 99 20.51 -20.92 -7.06
N ILE A 100 20.21 -19.89 -6.27
CA ILE A 100 18.85 -19.61 -5.76
C ILE A 100 17.91 -19.20 -6.90
N LEU A 101 18.37 -18.40 -7.85
CA LEU A 101 17.58 -18.02 -9.03
C LEU A 101 17.23 -19.25 -9.89
N LYS A 102 18.19 -20.15 -10.11
CA LYS A 102 17.92 -21.40 -10.83
C LYS A 102 16.92 -22.29 -10.08
N ALA A 103 17.08 -22.42 -8.77
CA ALA A 103 16.20 -23.23 -7.94
C ALA A 103 14.76 -22.68 -7.87
N SER A 104 14.60 -21.36 -7.72
CA SER A 104 13.28 -20.70 -7.69
C SER A 104 12.52 -20.87 -9.01
N ARG A 105 13.18 -20.73 -10.16
CA ARG A 105 12.58 -21.04 -11.48
C ARG A 105 12.09 -22.48 -11.59
N ASN A 106 12.89 -23.44 -11.09
CA ASN A 106 12.49 -24.85 -11.04
C ASN A 106 11.31 -25.12 -10.11
N ILE A 107 11.14 -24.32 -9.06
CA ILE A 107 9.97 -24.43 -8.15
C ILE A 107 8.72 -23.96 -8.88
N VAL A 108 8.77 -22.80 -9.55
CA VAL A 108 7.65 -22.30 -10.36
C VAL A 108 7.26 -23.31 -11.42
N SER A 109 8.21 -23.86 -12.17
CA SER A 109 7.93 -24.83 -13.23
C SER A 109 7.35 -26.14 -12.72
N ARG A 110 7.74 -26.58 -11.52
CA ARG A 110 7.23 -27.82 -10.91
C ARG A 110 5.83 -27.67 -10.32
N TYR A 111 5.50 -26.48 -9.82
CA TYR A 111 4.25 -26.22 -9.08
C TYR A 111 3.34 -25.22 -9.80
N GLN A 112 3.38 -25.18 -11.14
CA GLN A 112 2.62 -24.24 -11.98
C GLN A 112 1.11 -24.26 -11.74
N ARG A 113 0.55 -25.40 -11.28
CA ARG A 113 -0.88 -25.55 -10.98
C ARG A 113 -1.27 -25.07 -9.57
N GLY A 114 -0.29 -24.81 -8.72
CA GLY A 114 -0.50 -24.37 -7.34
C GLY A 114 -0.33 -22.86 -7.17
N PHE A 115 -0.62 -22.38 -5.97
CA PHE A 115 -0.31 -21.00 -5.59
C PHE A 115 1.19 -20.92 -5.28
N VAL A 116 1.97 -20.38 -6.23
CA VAL A 116 3.39 -20.09 -6.08
C VAL A 116 3.71 -18.78 -6.79
N GLN A 117 4.26 -17.83 -6.05
CA GLN A 117 4.71 -16.53 -6.53
C GLN A 117 6.20 -16.39 -6.22
N VAL A 118 6.95 -15.83 -7.16
CA VAL A 118 8.39 -15.59 -7.01
C VAL A 118 8.69 -14.14 -7.32
N LEU A 119 9.35 -13.48 -6.39
CA LEU A 119 9.80 -12.11 -6.50
C LEU A 119 11.32 -12.11 -6.48
N GLU A 120 11.92 -11.71 -7.59
CA GLU A 120 13.36 -11.52 -7.70
C GLU A 120 13.70 -10.04 -7.40
N GLY A 121 14.16 -9.77 -6.19
CA GLY A 121 14.67 -8.46 -5.78
C GLY A 121 16.15 -8.27 -6.12
N LEU A 122 16.71 -7.11 -5.75
CA LEU A 122 18.13 -6.79 -6.01
C LEU A 122 19.09 -7.69 -5.20
N SER A 123 18.75 -7.97 -3.95
CA SER A 123 19.57 -8.73 -3.00
C SER A 123 18.89 -10.00 -2.48
N THR A 124 17.58 -10.15 -2.73
CA THR A 124 16.75 -11.21 -2.18
C THR A 124 15.89 -11.86 -3.25
N VAL A 125 15.53 -13.12 -3.03
CA VAL A 125 14.48 -13.82 -3.78
C VAL A 125 13.42 -14.24 -2.77
N THR A 126 12.20 -13.74 -2.92
CA THR A 126 11.06 -14.14 -2.08
C THR A 126 10.18 -15.12 -2.82
N LEU A 127 9.81 -16.19 -2.14
CA LEU A 127 8.83 -17.18 -2.56
C LEU A 127 7.61 -17.04 -1.65
N VAL A 128 6.42 -16.90 -2.25
CA VAL A 128 5.14 -16.98 -1.54
C VAL A 128 4.36 -18.15 -2.13
N TYR A 129 3.98 -19.12 -1.31
CA TYR A 129 3.45 -20.38 -1.82
C TYR A 129 2.50 -21.06 -0.83
N ASP A 130 1.84 -22.12 -1.26
CA ASP A 130 0.99 -22.95 -0.40
C ASP A 130 1.81 -23.66 0.70
N SER A 131 1.41 -23.52 1.96
CA SER A 131 2.15 -24.03 3.12
C SER A 131 2.32 -25.54 3.11
N SER A 132 1.44 -26.28 2.43
CA SER A 132 1.60 -27.73 2.22
C SER A 132 2.86 -28.10 1.43
N LEU A 133 3.47 -27.15 0.73
CA LEU A 133 4.72 -27.32 -0.04
C LEU A 133 5.97 -26.92 0.75
N HIS A 134 5.82 -26.40 1.97
CA HIS A 134 6.87 -25.74 2.72
C HIS A 134 8.11 -26.61 2.94
N GLU A 135 7.97 -27.77 3.57
CA GLU A 135 9.10 -28.67 3.83
C GLU A 135 9.82 -29.10 2.52
N LYS A 136 9.04 -29.33 1.45
CA LYS A 136 9.57 -29.72 0.12
C LYS A 136 10.32 -28.59 -0.59
N ILE A 137 10.00 -27.34 -0.27
CA ILE A 137 10.64 -26.15 -0.84
C ILE A 137 11.88 -25.79 -0.01
N VAL A 138 11.74 -25.67 1.31
CA VAL A 138 12.82 -25.27 2.23
C VAL A 138 13.99 -26.25 2.18
N SER A 139 13.73 -27.55 2.11
CA SER A 139 14.78 -28.60 2.01
C SER A 139 15.70 -28.47 0.79
N LYS A 140 15.36 -27.66 -0.22
CA LYS A 140 16.22 -27.40 -1.39
C LYS A 140 17.28 -26.33 -1.13
N PHE A 141 17.19 -25.64 0.00
CA PHE A 141 18.02 -24.50 0.34
C PHE A 141 18.83 -24.77 1.61
N LEU A 142 20.00 -24.14 1.71
CA LEU A 142 20.82 -24.21 2.92
C LEU A 142 20.30 -23.18 3.91
N SER A 143 20.29 -23.49 5.20
CA SER A 143 19.82 -22.57 6.24
C SER A 143 20.53 -21.21 6.22
N LYS A 144 21.81 -21.17 5.83
CA LYS A 144 22.58 -19.91 5.69
C LYS A 144 22.07 -18.97 4.58
N ASP A 145 21.33 -19.51 3.62
CA ASP A 145 20.78 -18.75 2.50
C ASP A 145 19.38 -18.20 2.85
N ILE A 146 18.76 -18.68 3.93
CA ILE A 146 17.44 -18.24 4.40
C ILE A 146 17.58 -16.95 5.21
N ILE A 147 16.89 -15.90 4.76
CA ILE A 147 16.85 -14.59 5.42
C ILE A 147 15.60 -14.48 6.30
N TYR A 148 14.48 -15.00 5.80
CA TYR A 148 13.20 -14.99 6.49
C TYR A 148 12.38 -16.20 6.07
N GLU A 149 11.65 -16.77 7.02
CA GLU A 149 10.82 -17.96 6.82
C GLU A 149 9.60 -17.88 7.75
N ASP A 150 8.41 -18.01 7.17
CA ASP A 150 7.17 -18.13 7.92
C ASP A 150 6.16 -18.96 7.13
N ALA A 151 5.72 -20.09 7.69
CA ALA A 151 4.72 -20.97 7.09
C ALA A 151 3.29 -20.71 7.59
N ASN A 152 3.09 -19.67 8.42
CA ASN A 152 1.81 -19.32 9.01
C ASN A 152 1.39 -17.91 8.57
N MET A 153 1.14 -17.77 7.26
CA MET A 153 0.68 -16.54 6.63
C MET A 153 -0.64 -16.76 5.89
N ALA A 154 -1.25 -15.65 5.49
CA ALA A 154 -2.39 -15.64 4.60
C ALA A 154 -2.19 -14.60 3.49
N ALA A 155 -2.88 -14.78 2.39
CA ALA A 155 -2.88 -13.82 1.28
C ALA A 155 -4.30 -13.31 1.02
N ILE A 156 -4.43 -12.00 0.86
CA ILE A 156 -5.63 -11.37 0.31
C ILE A 156 -5.36 -10.97 -1.13
N ILE A 157 -6.23 -11.40 -2.02
CA ILE A 157 -6.09 -11.22 -3.46
C ILE A 157 -7.20 -10.28 -3.92
N VAL A 158 -6.81 -9.07 -4.31
CA VAL A 158 -7.70 -8.09 -4.94
C VAL A 158 -7.54 -8.21 -6.45
N LYS A 159 -8.56 -8.74 -7.11
CA LYS A 159 -8.60 -8.85 -8.57
C LYS A 159 -9.37 -7.67 -9.14
N SER A 160 -8.67 -6.80 -9.86
CA SER A 160 -9.19 -5.56 -10.43
C SER A 160 -9.33 -5.67 -11.95
N PRO A 161 -10.11 -4.82 -12.62
CA PRO A 161 -10.15 -4.81 -14.08
C PRO A 161 -8.83 -4.25 -14.65
N LYS A 162 -8.56 -4.48 -15.94
CA LYS A 162 -7.26 -4.18 -16.59
C LYS A 162 -6.81 -2.71 -16.46
N GLU A 163 -7.76 -1.81 -16.29
CA GLU A 163 -7.56 -0.38 -16.10
C GLU A 163 -6.76 -0.07 -14.83
N VAL A 164 -6.66 -1.01 -13.87
CA VAL A 164 -5.82 -0.88 -12.68
C VAL A 164 -4.35 -0.60 -13.04
N SER A 165 -3.87 -1.15 -14.16
CA SER A 165 -2.48 -0.96 -14.61
C SER A 165 -2.23 0.44 -15.19
N SER A 166 -3.27 1.14 -15.64
CA SER A 166 -3.17 2.48 -16.25
C SER A 166 -3.82 3.59 -15.43
N THR A 167 -4.38 3.27 -14.25
CA THR A 167 -5.09 4.22 -13.38
C THR A 167 -4.27 4.49 -12.11
N PRO A 168 -3.53 5.61 -12.05
CA PRO A 168 -2.72 5.96 -10.88
C PRO A 168 -3.58 6.07 -9.62
N GLY A 169 -3.07 5.54 -8.51
CA GLY A 169 -3.70 5.65 -7.19
C GLY A 169 -4.53 4.43 -6.76
N CYS A 170 -4.81 3.46 -7.63
CA CYS A 170 -5.55 2.25 -7.25
C CYS A 170 -4.82 1.44 -6.17
N ILE A 171 -3.56 1.08 -6.42
CA ILE A 171 -2.75 0.31 -5.46
C ILE A 171 -2.54 1.09 -4.16
N ALA A 172 -2.25 2.40 -4.25
CA ALA A 172 -2.08 3.25 -3.08
C ALA A 172 -3.36 3.29 -2.21
N THR A 173 -4.54 3.38 -2.85
CA THR A 173 -5.83 3.38 -2.16
C THR A 173 -6.08 2.06 -1.44
N ILE A 174 -5.81 0.91 -2.10
CA ILE A 174 -5.95 -0.42 -1.51
C ILE A 174 -5.06 -0.55 -0.26
N LEU A 175 -3.77 -0.20 -0.38
CA LEU A 175 -2.82 -0.30 0.73
C LEU A 175 -3.15 0.65 1.86
N GLN A 176 -3.61 1.86 1.54
CA GLN A 176 -4.02 2.82 2.55
C GLN A 176 -5.20 2.30 3.39
N GLN A 177 -6.18 1.63 2.78
CA GLN A 177 -7.30 1.06 3.54
C GLN A 177 -6.87 -0.02 4.53
N ILE A 178 -5.89 -0.83 4.18
CA ILE A 178 -5.31 -1.83 5.09
C ILE A 178 -4.51 -1.15 6.19
N SER A 179 -3.64 -0.21 5.82
CA SER A 179 -2.78 0.54 6.76
C SER A 179 -3.58 1.35 7.78
N ARG A 180 -4.72 1.95 7.39
CA ARG A 180 -5.63 2.68 8.31
C ARG A 180 -6.17 1.81 9.44
N ARG A 181 -6.21 0.48 9.26
CA ARG A 181 -6.61 -0.46 10.30
C ARG A 181 -5.43 -0.98 11.13
N GLY A 182 -4.23 -0.43 10.96
CA GLY A 182 -3.02 -0.84 11.68
C GLY A 182 -2.58 -2.26 11.33
N ILE A 183 -2.86 -2.73 10.11
CA ILE A 183 -2.49 -4.07 9.65
C ILE A 183 -1.14 -3.98 8.95
N ASN A 184 -0.19 -4.80 9.39
CA ASN A 184 1.10 -4.92 8.74
C ASN A 184 0.98 -5.71 7.43
N ILE A 185 1.72 -5.30 6.41
CA ILE A 185 1.82 -6.02 5.13
C ILE A 185 3.22 -6.64 5.06
N ASP A 186 3.27 -7.95 5.04
CA ASP A 186 4.52 -8.72 5.01
C ASP A 186 5.11 -8.81 3.60
N GLU A 187 4.25 -8.94 2.59
CA GLU A 187 4.65 -8.96 1.18
C GLU A 187 3.52 -8.39 0.32
N ILE A 188 3.87 -7.73 -0.77
CA ILE A 188 2.92 -7.26 -1.78
C ILE A 188 3.38 -7.67 -3.17
N ILE A 189 2.48 -8.27 -3.94
CA ILE A 189 2.72 -8.64 -5.33
C ILE A 189 1.64 -7.97 -6.18
N SER A 190 2.05 -7.11 -7.10
CA SER A 190 1.16 -6.52 -8.11
C SER A 190 1.51 -7.15 -9.46
N CYS A 191 0.64 -8.03 -9.96
CA CYS A 191 0.81 -8.73 -11.22
C CYS A 191 -0.39 -8.45 -12.12
N TYR A 192 -0.23 -7.49 -13.03
CA TYR A 192 -1.26 -7.05 -13.97
C TYR A 192 -2.57 -6.64 -13.27
N THR A 193 -3.58 -7.53 -13.24
CA THR A 193 -4.89 -7.30 -12.61
C THR A 193 -4.96 -7.72 -11.15
N ASP A 194 -4.02 -8.54 -10.69
CA ASP A 194 -4.04 -9.13 -9.36
C ASP A 194 -3.10 -8.37 -8.42
N THR A 195 -3.64 -7.93 -7.28
CA THR A 195 -2.87 -7.42 -6.14
C THR A 195 -2.97 -8.44 -5.01
N ILE A 196 -1.86 -9.11 -4.71
CA ILE A 196 -1.75 -10.12 -3.66
C ILE A 196 -1.04 -9.48 -2.47
N ILE A 197 -1.67 -9.54 -1.31
CA ILE A 197 -1.22 -8.89 -0.09
C ILE A 197 -1.06 -9.98 0.97
N VAL A 198 0.18 -10.25 1.37
CA VAL A 198 0.51 -11.29 2.35
C VAL A 198 0.55 -10.65 3.73
N ILE A 199 -0.18 -11.23 4.68
CA ILE A 199 -0.39 -10.72 6.03
C ILE A 199 -0.43 -11.87 7.03
N LYS A 200 -0.41 -11.52 8.32
CA LYS A 200 -0.60 -12.49 9.41
C LYS A 200 -2.05 -13.02 9.41
N PRO A 201 -2.27 -14.31 9.72
CA PRO A 201 -3.62 -14.89 9.79
C PRO A 201 -4.55 -14.16 10.76
N SER A 202 -4.01 -13.62 11.87
CA SER A 202 -4.76 -12.84 12.86
C SER A 202 -5.38 -11.56 12.30
N ASP A 203 -4.86 -11.01 11.20
CA ASP A 203 -5.34 -9.76 10.60
C ASP A 203 -6.28 -9.99 9.41
N VAL A 204 -6.45 -11.24 8.96
CA VAL A 204 -7.21 -11.59 7.73
C VAL A 204 -8.64 -11.06 7.77
N GLY A 205 -9.37 -11.30 8.86
CA GLY A 205 -10.75 -10.85 8.99
C GLY A 205 -10.86 -9.32 8.87
N ARG A 206 -10.02 -8.60 9.62
CA ARG A 206 -9.96 -7.13 9.59
C ARG A 206 -9.55 -6.57 8.22
N ALA A 207 -8.63 -7.22 7.53
CA ALA A 207 -8.19 -6.75 6.21
C ALA A 207 -9.24 -7.04 5.13
N PHE A 208 -9.86 -8.22 5.16
CA PHE A 208 -10.92 -8.59 4.22
C PHE A 208 -12.12 -7.66 4.33
N GLU A 209 -12.59 -7.40 5.55
CA GLU A 209 -13.66 -6.44 5.82
C GLU A 209 -13.30 -5.04 5.32
N SER A 210 -12.07 -4.56 5.56
CA SER A 210 -11.60 -3.24 5.12
C SER A 210 -11.72 -3.03 3.63
N LEU A 211 -11.27 -4.02 2.86
CA LEU A 211 -11.29 -3.96 1.41
C LEU A 211 -12.71 -4.11 0.87
N THR A 212 -13.55 -4.87 1.57
CA THR A 212 -14.96 -5.04 1.20
C THR A 212 -15.75 -3.75 1.40
N GLU A 213 -15.53 -3.06 2.52
CA GLU A 213 -16.07 -1.71 2.77
C GLU A 213 -15.61 -0.72 1.71
N LEU A 214 -14.31 -0.70 1.39
CA LEU A 214 -13.75 0.17 0.34
C LEU A 214 -14.46 -0.06 -0.99
N ILE A 215 -14.59 -1.31 -1.43
CA ILE A 215 -15.22 -1.65 -2.71
C ILE A 215 -16.69 -1.24 -2.71
N THR A 216 -17.39 -1.48 -1.59
CA THR A 216 -18.81 -1.11 -1.43
C THR A 216 -18.99 0.40 -1.51
N PHE A 217 -18.17 1.16 -0.79
CA PHE A 217 -18.13 2.62 -0.87
C PHE A 217 -17.87 3.11 -2.30
N CYS A 218 -16.89 2.54 -2.99
CA CYS A 218 -16.59 2.91 -4.38
C CYS A 218 -17.76 2.60 -5.33
N ARG A 219 -18.52 1.51 -5.11
CA ARG A 219 -19.73 1.21 -5.90
C ARG A 219 -20.81 2.29 -5.72
N GLU A 220 -21.03 2.76 -4.49
CA GLU A 220 -21.98 3.85 -4.21
C GLU A 220 -21.57 5.18 -4.84
N VAL A 221 -20.26 5.49 -4.82
CA VAL A 221 -19.72 6.70 -5.47
C VAL A 221 -19.99 6.66 -6.97
N VAL A 222 -19.77 5.49 -7.60
CA VAL A 222 -19.98 5.31 -9.04
C VAL A 222 -21.46 5.39 -9.41
N SER A 223 -22.36 4.79 -8.61
CA SER A 223 -23.80 4.80 -8.91
C SER A 223 -24.43 6.18 -8.79
N LYS A 224 -23.92 7.05 -7.91
CA LYS A 224 -24.45 8.42 -7.71
C LYS A 224 -24.01 9.41 -8.79
N ALA A 225 -22.97 9.06 -9.57
CA ALA A 225 -22.46 9.89 -10.66
C ALA A 225 -23.00 9.44 -12.04
N SER A 226 -23.80 8.38 -12.07
CA SER A 226 -24.49 7.85 -13.25
C SER A 226 -25.89 8.44 -13.33
#